data_AF-A0A0C3HU54-F1
#
_entry.id   AF-A0A0C3HU54-F1
#
_cell.length_a   1.000
_cell.length_b   1.000
_cell.length_c   1.000
_cell.angle_alpha   90.00
_cell.angle_beta   90.00
_cell.angle_gamma   90.00
#
_symmetry.space_group_name_H-M   'P 1'
#
loop_
_entity.id
_entity.type
_entity.pdbx_description
1 polymer ?
#
loop_
_entity_poly.entity_id
_entity_poly.type
_entity_poly.pdbx_seq_one_letter_code
_entity_poly.pdbx_strand_id
1 'polypeptide(L)'
;LARRTVHIKMHPTARTFSERREVLRVLERFGEVTMFRSYKYHPKNPVPNAFLSVFTDENAAQAVVNASPMRYRLVSDATANIAHEAQQNIKTGEANTQAMEDDASGQEKVFELHVSPSQFDHEHHIANDPLFGPWTPMDRKHSFFGGGLEIPRSLMSSGLRDWETDGRKWRNVGDEVDGPGA
;
A
#
# COMPACT_ATOMS: atom_id res chain seq x y z
N LEU A 1 7.67 -15.07 -0.72
CA LEU A 1 6.88 -13.80 -0.78
C LEU A 1 5.97 -13.76 -2.01
N ALA A 2 6.51 -13.90 -3.24
CA ALA A 2 5.72 -13.83 -4.48
C ALA A 2 4.46 -14.71 -4.50
N ARG A 3 4.54 -15.97 -4.06
CA ARG A 3 3.38 -16.90 -4.04
C ARG A 3 2.28 -16.55 -3.04
N ARG A 4 2.56 -15.67 -2.07
CA ARG A 4 1.60 -15.18 -1.08
C ARG A 4 0.98 -13.83 -1.46
N THR A 5 1.50 -13.20 -2.52
CA THR A 5 1.07 -11.89 -2.98
C THR A 5 0.08 -12.05 -4.11
N VAL A 6 -1.06 -11.35 -4.00
CA VAL A 6 -2.09 -11.32 -5.04
C VAL A 6 -2.37 -9.90 -5.49
N HIS A 7 -2.67 -9.77 -6.78
CA HIS A 7 -3.12 -8.54 -7.40
C HIS A 7 -4.64 -8.59 -7.59
N ILE A 8 -5.33 -7.60 -7.04
CA ILE A 8 -6.79 -7.54 -6.99
C ILE A 8 -7.24 -6.36 -7.85
N LYS A 9 -8.13 -6.62 -8.79
CA LYS A 9 -8.79 -5.61 -9.62
C LYS A 9 -10.26 -5.61 -9.32
N MET A 10 -10.82 -4.44 -9.05
CA MET A 10 -12.21 -4.32 -8.60
C MET A 10 -13.05 -3.48 -9.56
N HIS A 11 -14.29 -3.89 -9.77
CA HIS A 11 -15.27 -3.19 -10.59
C HIS A 11 -16.63 -3.14 -9.87
N PRO A 12 -17.24 -1.95 -9.65
CA PRO A 12 -16.72 -0.61 -9.89
C PRO A 12 -15.60 -0.18 -8.91
N THR A 13 -14.89 0.89 -9.20
CA THR A 13 -13.79 1.42 -8.36
C THR A 13 -14.26 1.82 -6.95
N ALA A 14 -13.51 1.44 -5.91
CA ALA A 14 -13.76 1.89 -4.55
C ALA A 14 -13.24 3.32 -4.38
N ARG A 15 -14.15 4.24 -4.12
CA ARG A 15 -13.88 5.64 -3.83
C ARG A 15 -13.78 5.88 -2.32
N THR A 16 -14.56 5.18 -1.51
CA THR A 16 -14.65 5.41 -0.07
C THR A 16 -13.71 4.51 0.72
N PHE A 17 -13.51 4.82 2.00
CA PHE A 17 -12.76 3.95 2.91
C PHE A 17 -13.56 2.68 3.25
N SER A 18 -14.87 2.81 3.49
CA SER A 18 -15.77 1.69 3.80
C SER A 18 -15.75 0.64 2.68
N GLU A 19 -15.84 1.06 1.41
CA GLU A 19 -15.75 0.16 0.26
C GLU A 19 -14.43 -0.65 0.25
N ARG A 20 -13.29 0.01 0.55
CA ARG A 20 -11.97 -0.64 0.60
C ARG A 20 -11.83 -1.59 1.80
N ARG A 21 -12.38 -1.22 2.95
CA ARG A 21 -12.38 -2.07 4.16
C ARG A 21 -13.17 -3.35 3.92
N GLU A 22 -14.23 -3.29 3.13
CA GLU A 22 -15.02 -4.48 2.79
C GLU A 22 -14.29 -5.43 1.85
N VAL A 23 -13.51 -4.91 0.91
CA VAL A 23 -12.58 -5.75 0.13
C VAL A 23 -11.64 -6.51 1.07
N LEU A 24 -11.04 -5.82 2.04
CA LEU A 24 -10.18 -6.45 3.03
C LEU A 24 -10.93 -7.53 3.83
N ARG A 25 -12.14 -7.23 4.33
CA ARG A 25 -12.98 -8.20 5.05
C ARG A 25 -13.31 -9.43 4.20
N VAL A 26 -13.54 -9.27 2.90
CA VAL A 26 -13.79 -10.39 1.98
C VAL A 26 -12.54 -11.25 1.83
N LEU A 27 -11.36 -10.63 1.70
CA LEU A 27 -10.08 -11.35 1.61
C LEU A 27 -9.73 -12.08 2.90
N GLU A 28 -10.00 -11.46 4.06
CA GLU A 28 -9.76 -12.05 5.39
C GLU A 28 -10.56 -13.35 5.62
N ARG A 29 -11.65 -13.59 4.88
CA ARG A 29 -12.41 -14.86 4.95
C ARG A 29 -11.60 -16.07 4.49
N PHE A 30 -10.58 -15.86 3.65
CA PHE A 30 -9.74 -16.92 3.11
C PHE A 30 -8.48 -17.15 3.95
N GLY A 31 -8.04 -16.14 4.71
CA GLY A 31 -6.87 -16.20 5.55
C GLY A 31 -6.41 -14.81 5.98
N GLU A 32 -5.44 -14.79 6.90
CA GLU A 32 -4.88 -13.55 7.43
C GLU A 32 -4.12 -12.78 6.34
N VAL A 33 -4.41 -11.47 6.26
CA VAL A 33 -3.75 -10.53 5.34
C VAL A 33 -2.72 -9.73 6.11
N THR A 34 -1.44 -9.92 5.79
CA THR A 34 -0.33 -9.20 6.41
C THR A 34 -0.24 -7.75 5.91
N MET A 35 -0.52 -7.54 4.62
CA MET A 35 -0.39 -6.23 4.00
C MET A 35 -1.48 -6.02 2.96
N PHE A 36 -2.15 -4.88 3.02
CA PHE A 36 -3.13 -4.44 2.02
C PHE A 36 -2.80 -3.03 1.55
N ARG A 37 -2.51 -2.86 0.25
CA ARG A 37 -2.07 -1.60 -0.35
C ARG A 37 -2.92 -1.25 -1.57
N SER A 38 -3.34 0.00 -1.67
CA SER A 38 -4.03 0.52 -2.86
C SER A 38 -3.04 1.12 -3.87
N TYR A 39 -3.23 0.82 -5.15
CA TYR A 39 -2.43 1.41 -6.24
C TYR A 39 -2.87 2.83 -6.63
N LYS A 40 -3.90 3.40 -5.98
CA LYS A 40 -4.37 4.77 -6.23
C LYS A 40 -3.25 5.82 -6.12
N TYR A 41 -2.30 5.62 -5.20
CA TYR A 41 -1.22 6.56 -4.89
C TYR A 41 0.15 6.10 -5.42
N HIS A 42 0.17 5.22 -6.42
CA HIS A 42 1.44 4.76 -6.97
C HIS A 42 2.15 5.90 -7.73
N PRO A 43 3.44 6.17 -7.47
CA PRO A 43 4.12 7.37 -7.99
C PRO A 43 4.25 7.40 -9.51
N LYS A 44 4.36 6.22 -10.15
CA LYS A 44 4.54 6.12 -11.62
C LYS A 44 3.24 5.91 -12.39
N ASN A 45 2.34 5.09 -11.85
CA ASN A 45 1.16 4.57 -12.56
C ASN A 45 0.01 4.40 -11.55
N PRO A 46 -0.72 5.47 -11.22
CA PRO A 46 -1.81 5.40 -10.26
C PRO A 46 -3.00 4.63 -10.86
N VAL A 47 -3.38 3.52 -10.23
CA VAL A 47 -4.50 2.68 -10.66
C VAL A 47 -5.50 2.58 -9.51
N PRO A 48 -6.62 3.33 -9.54
CA PRO A 48 -7.52 3.45 -8.40
C PRO A 48 -8.37 2.19 -8.16
N ASN A 49 -8.55 1.36 -9.19
CA ASN A 49 -9.32 0.12 -9.15
C ASN A 49 -8.47 -1.13 -8.86
N ALA A 50 -7.20 -0.94 -8.49
CA ALA A 50 -6.29 -2.05 -8.21
C ALA A 50 -5.74 -1.98 -6.78
N PHE A 51 -5.55 -3.16 -6.21
CA PHE A 51 -4.99 -3.36 -4.88
C PHE A 51 -3.94 -4.48 -4.92
N LEU A 52 -2.97 -4.38 -4.01
CA LEU A 52 -1.99 -5.43 -3.71
C LEU A 52 -2.31 -5.96 -2.32
N SER A 53 -2.42 -7.28 -2.21
CA SER A 53 -2.59 -7.94 -0.92
C SER A 53 -1.49 -9.00 -0.74
N VAL A 54 -0.94 -9.10 0.45
CA VAL A 54 0.00 -10.15 0.85
C VAL A 54 -0.62 -10.93 1.99
N PHE A 55 -0.78 -12.24 1.78
CA PHE A 55 -1.28 -13.16 2.80
C PHE A 55 -0.15 -13.71 3.67
N THR A 56 -0.49 -14.10 4.90
CA THR A 56 0.44 -14.83 5.78
C THR A 56 0.79 -16.19 5.16
N ASP A 57 -0.20 -16.90 4.61
CA ASP A 57 -0.06 -18.24 4.04
C ASP A 57 -0.21 -18.28 2.51
N GLU A 58 0.53 -19.18 1.86
CA GLU A 58 0.44 -19.40 0.41
C GLU A 58 -0.88 -20.08 0.00
N ASN A 59 -1.37 -21.00 0.82
CA ASN A 59 -2.62 -21.72 0.55
C ASN A 59 -3.82 -20.75 0.52
N ALA A 60 -3.83 -19.75 1.40
CA ALA A 60 -4.87 -18.71 1.40
C ALA A 60 -4.84 -17.88 0.11
N ALA A 61 -3.65 -17.46 -0.33
CA ALA A 61 -3.49 -16.73 -1.59
C ALA A 61 -3.99 -17.55 -2.80
N GLN A 62 -3.66 -18.84 -2.86
CA GLN A 62 -4.13 -19.73 -3.92
C GLN A 62 -5.65 -19.94 -3.86
N ALA A 63 -6.22 -20.12 -2.67
CA ALA A 63 -7.65 -20.28 -2.49
C ALA A 63 -8.45 -19.06 -2.99
N VAL A 64 -7.96 -17.85 -2.72
CA VAL A 64 -8.56 -16.60 -3.21
C VAL A 64 -8.47 -16.49 -4.73
N VAL A 65 -7.33 -16.84 -5.32
CA VAL A 65 -7.15 -16.85 -6.78
C VAL A 65 -8.11 -17.86 -7.43
N ASN A 66 -8.28 -19.04 -6.84
CA ASN A 66 -9.20 -20.07 -7.34
C ASN A 66 -10.68 -19.67 -7.18
N ALA A 67 -11.01 -18.85 -6.17
CA ALA A 67 -12.35 -18.33 -5.96
C ALA A 67 -12.69 -17.12 -6.86
N SER A 68 -11.72 -16.60 -7.61
CA SER A 68 -11.92 -15.47 -8.51
C SER A 68 -12.70 -15.89 -9.77
N PRO A 69 -13.66 -15.07 -10.24
CA PRO A 69 -14.08 -13.76 -9.74
C PRO A 69 -15.11 -13.82 -8.60
N MET A 70 -14.98 -12.94 -7.62
CA MET A 70 -15.89 -12.88 -6.46
C MET A 70 -16.80 -11.66 -6.52
N ARG A 71 -18.08 -11.85 -6.19
CA ARG A 71 -19.07 -10.76 -6.14
C ARG A 71 -19.56 -10.58 -4.72
N TYR A 72 -19.57 -9.34 -4.25
CA TYR A 72 -20.13 -8.99 -2.94
C TYR A 72 -21.00 -7.74 -3.05
N ARG A 73 -21.88 -7.59 -2.07
CA ARG A 73 -22.79 -6.45 -1.99
C ARG A 73 -22.45 -5.63 -0.77
N LEU A 74 -22.28 -4.34 -0.97
CA LEU A 74 -22.06 -3.39 0.10
C LEU A 74 -23.37 -2.67 0.41
N VAL A 75 -23.84 -2.82 1.64
CA VAL A 75 -24.92 -1.99 2.18
C VAL A 75 -24.25 -0.85 2.95
N SER A 76 -24.47 0.38 2.51
CA SER A 76 -23.89 1.58 3.13
C SER A 76 -24.38 1.72 4.58
N ASP A 77 -23.45 1.94 5.53
CA ASP A 77 -23.71 2.06 6.98
C ASP A 77 -24.65 3.22 7.41
N ALA A 78 -25.23 3.98 6.48
CA ALA A 78 -26.28 4.94 6.79
C ALA A 78 -27.44 4.29 7.57
N THR A 79 -27.70 2.99 7.38
CA THR A 79 -28.69 2.23 8.14
C THR A 79 -28.22 1.72 9.50
N ALA A 80 -26.90 1.60 9.74
CA ALA A 80 -26.36 1.16 11.04
C ALA A 80 -26.49 2.26 12.10
N ASN A 81 -26.38 3.53 11.71
CA ASN A 81 -26.61 4.66 12.60
C ASN A 81 -28.09 4.76 13.03
N ILE A 82 -29.04 4.43 12.15
CA ILE A 82 -30.48 4.41 12.48
C ILE A 82 -30.78 3.34 13.56
N ALA A 83 -30.08 2.21 13.56
CA ALA A 83 -30.28 1.16 14.56
C ALA A 83 -29.76 1.55 15.96
N HIS A 84 -28.72 2.38 16.04
CA HIS A 84 -28.21 2.91 17.33
C HIS A 84 -28.99 4.15 17.81
N GLU A 85 -29.61 4.90 16.91
CA GLU A 85 -30.46 6.06 17.26
C GLU A 85 -31.88 5.67 17.68
N ALA A 86 -32.38 4.51 17.22
CA ALA A 86 -33.70 3.99 17.60
C ALA A 86 -33.81 3.61 19.10
N GLN A 87 -32.68 3.46 19.81
CA GLN A 87 -32.67 3.14 21.25
C GLN A 87 -32.43 4.35 22.16
N GLN A 88 -32.19 5.56 21.62
CA GLN A 88 -31.89 6.74 22.43
C GLN A 88 -32.91 7.89 22.32
N ASN A 89 -33.97 7.76 21.52
CA ASN A 89 -34.98 8.82 21.37
C ASN A 89 -36.27 8.58 22.18
N ILE A 90 -36.18 8.73 23.51
CA ILE A 90 -37.29 9.24 24.32
C ILE A 90 -36.74 10.40 25.15
N LYS A 91 -36.61 11.58 24.55
CA LYS A 91 -37.02 12.88 25.11
C LYS A 91 -36.47 14.03 24.29
N THR A 92 -37.40 14.94 23.99
CA THR A 92 -37.22 16.30 23.47
C THR A 92 -37.21 16.38 21.96
N GLY A 93 -38.41 16.56 21.40
CA GLY A 93 -38.57 17.06 20.06
C GLY A 93 -38.23 18.55 19.99
N GLU A 94 -37.73 18.97 18.84
CA GLU A 94 -38.15 20.18 18.13
C GLU A 94 -37.52 20.17 16.74
N ALA A 95 -38.35 20.49 15.76
CA ALA A 95 -38.07 20.37 14.34
C ALA A 95 -37.12 21.48 13.84
N ASN A 96 -36.22 21.13 12.91
CA ASN A 96 -35.84 22.06 11.88
C ASN A 96 -35.51 21.32 10.58
N THR A 97 -36.41 21.43 9.61
CA THR A 97 -36.28 20.87 8.26
C THR A 97 -35.71 21.95 7.36
N GLN A 98 -34.45 21.81 6.91
CA GLN A 98 -33.94 22.55 5.76
C GLN A 98 -33.09 21.64 4.86
N ALA A 99 -33.73 21.26 3.76
CA ALA A 99 -33.23 20.84 2.45
C ALA A 99 -31.72 20.57 2.26
N MET A 100 -31.39 19.29 2.13
CA MET A 100 -30.49 18.79 1.08
C MET A 100 -31.12 17.51 0.52
N GLU A 101 -31.83 17.65 -0.59
CA GLU A 101 -32.22 16.55 -1.46
C GLU A 101 -30.99 16.17 -2.29
N ASP A 102 -30.29 15.11 -1.92
CA ASP A 102 -29.65 14.19 -2.85
C ASP A 102 -29.21 12.91 -2.10
N ASP A 103 -29.76 11.77 -2.53
CA ASP A 103 -29.18 10.43 -2.45
C ASP A 103 -29.26 9.60 -1.14
N ALA A 104 -30.31 9.77 -0.33
CA ALA A 104 -30.57 8.95 0.86
C ALA A 104 -31.39 7.66 0.59
N SER A 105 -31.09 6.94 -0.50
CA SER A 105 -31.43 5.51 -0.58
C SER A 105 -30.22 4.75 -0.04
N GLY A 106 -30.42 3.72 0.79
CA GLY A 106 -29.33 2.82 1.16
C GLY A 106 -28.79 2.14 -0.10
N GLN A 107 -27.81 2.78 -0.75
CA GLN A 107 -27.33 2.37 -2.06
C GLN A 107 -26.62 1.03 -1.92
N GLU A 108 -27.35 -0.06 -2.15
CA GLU A 108 -26.79 -1.40 -2.27
C GLU A 108 -25.92 -1.42 -3.52
N LYS A 109 -24.60 -1.45 -3.33
CA LYS A 109 -23.65 -1.42 -4.43
C LYS A 109 -23.01 -2.79 -4.59
N VAL A 110 -23.16 -3.37 -5.77
CA VAL A 110 -22.56 -4.66 -6.11
C VAL A 110 -21.15 -4.41 -6.63
N PHE A 111 -20.19 -5.13 -6.07
CA PHE A 111 -18.79 -5.11 -6.48
C PHE A 111 -18.35 -6.48 -6.95
N GLU A 112 -17.50 -6.49 -7.97
CA GLU A 112 -16.82 -7.65 -8.49
C GLU A 112 -15.31 -7.50 -8.29
N LEU A 113 -14.69 -8.56 -7.78
CA LEU A 113 -13.28 -8.68 -7.48
C LEU A 113 -12.68 -9.74 -8.39
N HIS A 114 -11.75 -9.31 -9.24
CA HIS A 114 -10.88 -10.21 -9.98
C HIS A 114 -9.55 -10.30 -9.26
N VAL A 115 -9.17 -11.52 -8.87
CA VAL A 115 -7.90 -11.77 -8.20
C VAL A 115 -6.99 -12.54 -9.15
N SER A 116 -5.74 -12.11 -9.20
CA SER A 116 -4.68 -12.68 -10.03
C SER A 116 -3.41 -12.84 -9.21
N PRO A 117 -2.56 -13.83 -9.51
CA PRO A 117 -1.25 -13.93 -8.87
C PRO A 117 -0.43 -12.67 -9.20
N SER A 118 0.34 -12.20 -8.21
CA SER A 118 1.21 -11.04 -8.38
C SER A 118 2.33 -11.32 -9.39
N GLN A 119 2.57 -10.38 -10.29
CA GLN A 119 3.72 -10.34 -11.21
C GLN A 119 4.85 -9.45 -10.64
N PHE A 120 4.76 -9.08 -9.35
CA PHE A 120 5.73 -8.18 -8.74
C PHE A 120 7.01 -8.94 -8.36
N ASP A 121 8.14 -8.50 -8.91
CA ASP A 121 9.46 -9.05 -8.60
C ASP A 121 9.94 -8.58 -7.23
N HIS A 122 9.47 -9.29 -6.20
CA HIS A 122 9.81 -9.02 -4.81
C HIS A 122 11.33 -9.07 -4.55
N GLU A 123 12.04 -10.03 -5.14
CA GLU A 123 13.48 -10.19 -4.93
C GLU A 123 14.25 -8.97 -5.43
N HIS A 124 13.92 -8.47 -6.62
CA HIS A 124 14.54 -7.27 -7.17
C HIS A 124 14.21 -6.03 -6.33
N HIS A 125 12.98 -5.91 -5.84
CA HIS A 125 12.61 -4.77 -5.01
C HIS A 125 13.31 -4.78 -3.65
N ILE A 126 13.38 -5.94 -3.00
CA ILE A 126 14.05 -6.12 -1.71
C ILE A 126 15.57 -5.90 -1.85
N ALA A 127 16.18 -6.39 -2.93
CA ALA A 127 17.62 -6.22 -3.16
C ALA A 127 18.01 -4.74 -3.39
N ASN A 128 17.10 -3.93 -3.93
CA ASN A 128 17.32 -2.50 -4.16
C ASN A 128 16.85 -1.61 -2.99
N ASP A 129 16.16 -2.18 -1.99
CA ASP A 129 15.65 -1.41 -0.86
C ASP A 129 16.79 -1.20 0.16
N PRO A 130 17.22 0.04 0.42
CA PRO A 130 18.30 0.33 1.38
C PRO A 130 17.94 -0.04 2.82
N LEU A 131 16.66 -0.31 3.11
CA LEU A 131 16.18 -0.73 4.43
C LEU A 131 16.35 -2.24 4.67
N PHE A 132 16.67 -3.02 3.64
CA PHE A 132 16.83 -4.46 3.76
C PHE A 132 18.30 -4.88 3.74
N GLY A 133 18.70 -5.68 4.73
CA GLY A 133 20.07 -6.19 4.88
C GLY A 133 20.95 -5.34 5.81
N PRO A 134 22.27 -5.58 5.81
CA PRO A 134 23.21 -4.72 6.50
C PRO A 134 23.05 -3.29 6.00
N TRP A 135 23.08 -2.30 6.91
CA TRP A 135 22.97 -0.90 6.53
C TRP A 135 24.03 -0.55 5.47
N THR A 136 23.56 -0.17 4.28
CA THR A 136 24.41 0.36 3.21
C THR A 136 24.23 1.87 3.15
N PRO A 137 25.30 2.68 3.25
CA PRO A 137 25.18 4.11 3.04
C PRO A 137 24.53 4.40 1.68
N MET A 138 23.58 5.34 1.67
CA MET A 138 22.88 5.70 0.44
C MET A 138 23.83 6.38 -0.55
N ASP A 139 23.57 6.22 -1.84
CA ASP A 139 24.29 6.99 -2.86
C ASP A 139 23.98 8.48 -2.68
N ARG A 140 24.98 9.34 -2.87
CA ARG A 140 24.91 10.81 -2.69
C ARG A 140 23.79 11.46 -3.51
N LYS A 141 23.38 10.82 -4.61
CA LYS A 141 22.26 11.25 -5.48
C LYS A 141 20.88 10.94 -4.90
N HIS A 142 20.80 9.96 -4.00
CA HIS A 142 19.57 9.49 -3.36
C HIS A 142 19.47 9.93 -1.90
N SER A 143 20.56 10.47 -1.32
CA SER A 143 20.55 11.13 -0.02
C SER A 143 19.59 12.31 0.02
N PHE A 144 18.68 12.29 1.00
CA PHE A 144 17.80 13.42 1.29
C PHE A 144 18.59 14.69 1.67
N PHE A 145 19.69 14.53 2.41
CA PHE A 145 20.55 15.63 2.81
C PHE A 145 21.34 16.20 1.62
N GLY A 146 21.83 15.33 0.73
CA GLY A 146 22.57 15.74 -0.47
C GLY A 146 21.72 16.52 -1.48
N GLY A 147 20.45 16.13 -1.65
CA GLY A 147 19.51 16.78 -2.57
C GLY A 147 18.72 17.95 -1.98
N GLY A 148 18.46 17.94 -0.67
CA GLY A 148 17.59 18.91 0.00
C GLY A 148 18.31 20.13 0.59
N LEU A 149 19.60 20.03 0.93
CA LEU A 149 20.34 21.18 1.44
C LEU A 149 20.91 22.02 0.28
N GLU A 150 20.55 23.31 0.27
CA GLU A 150 21.21 24.33 -0.55
C GLU A 150 22.59 24.68 0.02
N ILE A 151 23.58 23.84 -0.29
CA ILE A 151 24.98 24.06 0.13
C ILE A 151 25.67 24.96 -0.91
N PRO A 152 26.29 26.09 -0.50
CA PRO A 152 27.07 26.94 -1.39
C PRO A 152 28.19 26.16 -2.08
N ARG A 153 28.45 26.45 -3.36
CA ARG A 153 29.54 25.80 -4.10
C ARG A 153 30.89 26.27 -3.53
N SER A 154 31.51 25.42 -2.71
CA SER A 154 32.83 25.65 -2.12
C SER A 154 33.67 24.37 -2.18
N LEU A 155 34.97 24.48 -1.90
CA LEU A 155 35.86 23.32 -1.79
C LEU A 155 35.39 22.31 -0.72
N MET A 156 34.63 22.75 0.29
CA MET A 156 34.09 21.92 1.37
C MET A 156 32.68 21.39 1.07
N SER A 157 32.02 21.88 0.02
CA SER A 157 30.63 21.54 -0.31
C SER A 157 30.41 20.05 -0.60
N SER A 158 31.44 19.38 -1.13
CA SER A 158 31.39 17.93 -1.37
C SER A 158 31.39 17.16 -0.04
N GLY A 159 32.18 17.54 0.95
CA GLY A 159 32.21 16.90 2.27
C GLY A 159 30.92 17.13 3.06
N LEU A 160 30.37 18.35 3.02
CA LEU A 160 29.09 18.67 3.66
C LEU A 160 27.91 17.89 3.05
N ARG A 161 27.96 17.62 1.74
CA ARG A 161 26.99 16.75 1.04
C ARG A 161 27.16 15.26 1.35
N ASP A 162 28.26 14.87 1.98
CA ASP A 162 28.62 13.46 2.26
C ASP A 162 28.55 13.11 3.75
N TRP A 163 27.90 13.97 4.54
CA TRP A 163 27.85 13.86 6.00
C TRP A 163 27.27 12.53 6.50
N GLU A 164 26.39 11.88 5.75
CA GLU A 164 25.79 10.59 6.12
C GLU A 164 26.71 9.38 5.94
N THR A 165 27.70 9.49 5.05
CA THR A 165 28.61 8.39 4.70
C THR A 165 29.98 8.57 5.34
N ASP A 166 30.24 9.73 5.95
CA ASP A 166 31.49 10.07 6.65
C ASP A 166 32.74 9.76 5.81
N GLY A 167 32.65 10.00 4.49
CA GLY A 167 33.74 9.73 3.55
C GLY A 167 34.15 8.26 3.43
N ARG A 168 33.36 7.30 3.92
CA ARG A 168 33.59 5.86 3.73
C ARG A 168 33.46 5.52 2.26
N LYS A 169 34.55 5.71 1.51
CA LYS A 169 34.73 5.11 0.19
C LYS A 169 34.75 3.62 0.41
N TRP A 170 33.72 2.96 -0.09
CA TRP A 170 33.66 1.52 -0.22
C TRP A 170 35.01 0.99 -0.71
N ARG A 171 35.68 0.17 0.11
CA ARG A 171 36.65 -0.78 -0.42
C ARG A 171 35.77 -1.83 -1.09
N ASN A 172 35.72 -1.86 -2.42
CA ASN A 172 34.98 -2.91 -3.13
C ASN A 172 35.46 -4.27 -2.59
N VAL A 173 34.63 -4.95 -1.80
CA VAL A 173 34.91 -6.31 -1.28
C VAL A 173 34.64 -7.31 -2.41
N GLY A 174 35.30 -7.10 -3.54
CA GLY A 174 35.12 -7.87 -4.76
C GLY A 174 36.30 -7.80 -5.73
N ASP A 175 37.36 -7.06 -5.41
CA ASP A 175 38.60 -7.02 -6.19
C ASP A 175 39.74 -7.69 -5.39
N GLU A 176 39.48 -8.90 -4.92
CA GLU A 176 40.51 -9.83 -4.44
C GLU A 176 40.53 -11.04 -5.38
N VAL A 177 41.14 -10.84 -6.56
CA VAL A 177 41.65 -11.95 -7.37
C VAL A 177 42.99 -11.53 -7.98
N ASP A 178 44.02 -12.31 -7.62
CA ASP A 178 45.33 -12.51 -8.24
C ASP A 178 46.41 -11.41 -8.17
N GLY A 179 47.48 -11.74 -7.42
CA GLY A 179 48.81 -11.21 -7.65
C GLY A 179 49.36 -11.61 -9.04
N PRO A 180 50.53 -11.07 -9.43
CA PRO A 180 51.75 -11.79 -9.09
C PRO A 180 52.91 -10.89 -8.66
N GLY A 181 53.85 -11.50 -7.96
CA GLY A 181 55.09 -10.87 -7.52
C GLY A 181 56.03 -10.51 -8.66
N ALA A 182 56.82 -9.48 -8.39
CA ALA A 182 58.26 -9.38 -8.64
C ALA A 182 58.80 -8.24 -7.76
#